data_AF-A0A9E2K015-F1
#
_entry.id   AF-A0A9E2K015-F1
#
_cell.length_a   1.000
_cell.length_b   1.000
_cell.length_c   1.000
_cell.angle_alpha   90.00
_cell.angle_beta   90.00
_cell.angle_gamma   90.00
#
_symmetry.space_group_name_H-M   'P 1'
#
loop_
_entity.id
_entity.type
_entity.pdbx_description
1 polymer ?
#
loop_
_entity_poly.entity_id
_entity_poly.type
_entity_poly.pdbx_seq_one_letter_code
_entity_poly.pdbx_strand_id
1 'polypeptide(L)'
;MTFRRHPNTPGFTLIEVLVALSLLALLAGMGWQGISGLLRAREHTQTRIDAVARVQTTLAQWHADLDALQIVPTLDPAGVRWDGRVLRWVRRSVQAGQVGMEGGLQVVAWRLEDGVWHRWLSAPVRTPGELQQAWQSAVLPAPGLPVGGGDWAVQPLRSWRLVYFRGNAWTNPLSSADSAAIVSSSPGAKVSSPSPTGQTSSSNVAAAPAGQVNTPPDAIRLVIEFGPSAPFAGPLTVDWLRPDWSVARP
;
A
#
# COMPACT_ATOMS: atom_id res chain seq x y z
N MET A 1 -18.68 -25.61 -94.27
CA MET A 1 -19.64 -25.05 -93.29
C MET A 1 -19.20 -25.46 -91.89
N THR A 2 -19.06 -24.53 -90.95
CA THR A 2 -18.57 -24.81 -89.59
C THR A 2 -19.71 -24.74 -88.58
N PHE A 3 -20.11 -25.88 -88.00
CA PHE A 3 -21.13 -25.93 -86.96
C PHE A 3 -20.60 -25.39 -85.62
N ARG A 4 -20.99 -24.16 -85.25
CA ARG A 4 -20.88 -23.66 -83.87
C ARG A 4 -21.87 -24.44 -82.99
N ARG A 5 -21.39 -25.45 -82.26
CA ARG A 5 -22.12 -25.97 -81.10
C ARG A 5 -22.34 -24.81 -80.13
N HIS A 6 -23.59 -24.48 -79.83
CA HIS A 6 -23.88 -23.65 -78.68
C HIS A 6 -23.67 -24.51 -77.42
N PRO A 7 -22.96 -24.02 -76.39
CA PRO A 7 -22.92 -24.72 -75.11
C PRO A 7 -24.31 -24.70 -74.48
N ASN A 8 -24.79 -25.83 -73.99
CA ASN A 8 -25.97 -25.85 -73.13
C ASN A 8 -25.61 -25.15 -71.82
N THR A 9 -26.21 -23.99 -71.56
CA THR A 9 -26.13 -23.36 -70.24
C THR A 9 -26.84 -24.26 -69.23
N PRO A 10 -26.16 -24.78 -68.18
CA PRO A 10 -26.83 -25.58 -67.17
C PRO A 10 -27.85 -24.73 -66.40
N GLY A 11 -29.06 -25.25 -66.23
CA GLY A 11 -30.08 -24.60 -65.42
C GLY A 11 -29.76 -24.77 -63.93
N PHE A 12 -29.64 -23.66 -63.21
CA PHE A 12 -29.30 -23.66 -61.78
C PHE A 12 -30.38 -24.38 -60.96
N THR A 13 -30.00 -25.38 -60.17
CA THR A 13 -31.00 -26.20 -59.45
C THR A 13 -31.36 -25.62 -58.08
N LEU A 14 -32.61 -25.80 -57.63
CA LEU A 14 -33.06 -25.31 -56.32
C LEU A 14 -32.18 -25.84 -55.16
N ILE A 15 -31.72 -27.09 -55.27
CA ILE A 15 -30.90 -27.74 -54.24
C ILE A 15 -29.49 -27.14 -54.18
N GLU A 16 -28.95 -26.70 -55.31
CA GLU A 16 -27.66 -26.02 -55.43
C GLU A 16 -27.71 -24.60 -54.86
N VAL A 17 -28.84 -23.88 -55.02
CA VAL A 17 -29.08 -22.61 -54.32
C VAL A 17 -29.12 -22.83 -52.81
N LEU A 18 -29.85 -23.85 -52.34
CA LEU A 18 -29.97 -24.17 -50.91
C LEU A 18 -28.62 -24.56 -50.29
N VAL A 19 -27.80 -25.37 -50.97
CA VAL A 19 -26.45 -25.71 -50.51
C VAL A 19 -25.56 -24.46 -50.46
N ALA A 20 -25.54 -23.65 -51.52
CA ALA A 20 -24.75 -22.41 -51.55
C ALA A 20 -25.15 -21.44 -50.43
N LEU A 21 -26.45 -21.24 -50.20
CA LEU A 21 -26.96 -20.41 -49.09
C LEU A 21 -26.63 -20.99 -47.72
N SER A 22 -26.71 -22.31 -47.53
CA SER A 22 -26.38 -22.95 -46.25
C SER A 22 -24.89 -22.81 -45.88
N LEU A 23 -23.99 -22.97 -46.87
CA LEU A 23 -22.56 -22.76 -46.69
C LEU A 23 -22.24 -21.29 -46.39
N LEU A 24 -22.87 -20.36 -47.11
CA LEU A 24 -22.67 -18.93 -46.92
C LEU A 24 -23.20 -18.45 -45.55
N ALA A 25 -24.33 -19.01 -45.08
CA ALA A 25 -24.86 -18.77 -43.74
C ALA A 25 -23.94 -19.29 -42.63
N LEU A 26 -23.35 -20.50 -42.79
CA LEU A 26 -22.37 -21.05 -41.86
C LEU A 26 -21.12 -20.16 -41.76
N LEU A 27 -20.56 -19.74 -42.90
CA LEU A 27 -19.40 -18.85 -42.96
C LEU A 27 -19.68 -17.48 -42.34
N ALA A 28 -20.85 -16.89 -42.61
CA ALA A 28 -21.28 -15.62 -42.00
C ALA A 28 -21.43 -15.74 -40.47
N GLY A 29 -22.03 -16.83 -39.99
CA GLY A 29 -22.19 -17.11 -38.56
C GLY A 29 -20.85 -17.25 -37.82
N MET A 30 -19.90 -17.99 -38.39
CA MET A 30 -18.55 -18.13 -37.84
C MET A 30 -17.78 -16.80 -37.85
N GLY A 31 -17.89 -16.01 -38.92
CA GLY A 31 -17.27 -14.68 -39.00
C GLY A 31 -17.78 -13.73 -37.91
N TRP A 32 -19.09 -13.69 -37.68
CA TRP A 32 -19.69 -12.88 -36.62
C TRP A 32 -19.25 -13.31 -35.21
N GLN A 33 -19.14 -14.63 -34.98
CA GLN A 33 -18.62 -15.18 -33.72
C GLN A 33 -17.14 -14.81 -33.50
N GLY A 34 -16.30 -14.85 -34.53
CA GLY A 34 -14.89 -14.45 -34.47
C GLY A 34 -14.70 -12.98 -34.08
N ILE A 35 -15.42 -12.07 -34.75
CA ILE A 35 -15.42 -10.63 -34.42
C ILE A 35 -15.91 -10.40 -32.98
N SER A 36 -16.99 -11.06 -32.59
CA SER A 36 -17.54 -11.00 -31.23
C SER A 36 -16.61 -11.61 -30.17
N GLY A 37 -15.71 -12.52 -30.55
CA GLY A 37 -14.66 -13.06 -29.69
C GLY A 37 -13.53 -12.06 -29.49
N LEU A 38 -13.03 -11.46 -30.57
CA LEU A 38 -11.97 -10.45 -30.53
C LEU A 38 -12.36 -9.22 -29.69
N LEU A 39 -13.61 -8.73 -29.82
CA LEU A 39 -14.10 -7.59 -29.05
C LEU A 39 -14.07 -7.88 -27.53
N ARG A 40 -14.55 -9.06 -27.11
CA ARG A 40 -14.52 -9.49 -25.70
C ARG A 40 -13.09 -9.72 -25.19
N ALA A 41 -12.20 -10.30 -26.00
CA ALA A 41 -10.79 -10.45 -25.64
C ALA A 41 -10.10 -9.08 -25.43
N ARG A 42 -10.45 -8.08 -26.25
CA ARG A 42 -9.94 -6.71 -26.11
C ARG A 42 -10.45 -6.04 -24.83
N GLU A 43 -11.73 -6.20 -24.51
CA GLU A 43 -12.36 -5.65 -23.29
C GLU A 43 -11.73 -6.24 -22.01
N HIS A 44 -11.55 -7.55 -21.94
CA HIS A 44 -10.87 -8.22 -20.83
C HIS A 44 -9.39 -7.77 -20.71
N THR A 45 -8.72 -7.53 -21.83
CA THR A 45 -7.34 -7.03 -21.84
C THR A 45 -7.26 -5.60 -21.32
N GLN A 46 -8.16 -4.72 -21.77
CA GLN A 46 -8.24 -3.32 -21.32
C GLN A 46 -8.52 -3.24 -19.81
N THR A 47 -9.55 -3.95 -19.34
CA THR A 47 -9.89 -4.07 -17.91
C THR A 47 -8.69 -4.50 -17.06
N ARG A 48 -7.87 -5.44 -17.57
CA ARG A 48 -6.67 -5.91 -16.87
C ARG A 48 -5.55 -4.87 -16.85
N ILE A 49 -5.35 -4.12 -17.93
CA ILE A 49 -4.38 -3.01 -18.00
C ILE A 49 -4.77 -1.92 -16.99
N ASP A 50 -6.04 -1.50 -16.98
CA ASP A 50 -6.55 -0.45 -16.10
C ASP A 50 -6.45 -0.85 -14.62
N ALA A 51 -6.65 -2.14 -14.31
CA ALA A 51 -6.45 -2.68 -12.97
C ALA A 51 -4.96 -2.70 -12.54
N VAL A 52 -4.03 -2.98 -13.45
CA VAL A 52 -2.58 -2.90 -13.17
C VAL A 52 -2.16 -1.44 -12.94
N ALA A 53 -2.60 -0.53 -13.80
CA ALA A 53 -2.32 0.90 -13.68
C ALA A 53 -2.86 1.48 -12.35
N ARG A 54 -4.05 1.05 -11.91
CA ARG A 54 -4.60 1.40 -10.59
C ARG A 54 -3.70 0.97 -9.45
N VAL A 55 -3.29 -0.30 -9.42
CA VAL A 55 -2.39 -0.83 -8.37
C VAL A 55 -1.06 -0.07 -8.35
N GLN A 56 -0.45 0.18 -9.52
CA GLN A 56 0.79 0.96 -9.63
C GLN A 56 0.59 2.39 -9.09
N THR A 57 -0.53 3.04 -9.41
CA THR A 57 -0.87 4.39 -8.94
C THR A 57 -1.06 4.42 -7.42
N THR A 58 -1.77 3.44 -6.84
CA THR A 58 -1.99 3.34 -5.39
C THR A 58 -0.69 3.09 -4.64
N LEU A 59 0.18 2.21 -5.15
CA LEU A 59 1.49 1.93 -4.54
C LEU A 59 2.44 3.13 -4.64
N ALA A 60 2.47 3.83 -5.77
CA ALA A 60 3.22 5.08 -5.92
C ALA A 60 2.71 6.17 -4.95
N GLN A 61 1.39 6.28 -4.77
CA GLN A 61 0.80 7.21 -3.80
C GLN A 61 1.13 6.84 -2.34
N TRP A 62 1.15 5.55 -1.99
CA TRP A 62 1.56 5.08 -0.67
C TRP A 62 3.05 5.37 -0.40
N HIS A 63 3.92 5.13 -1.38
CA HIS A 63 5.35 5.42 -1.31
C HIS A 63 5.59 6.93 -1.16
N ALA A 64 4.96 7.77 -2.00
CA ALA A 64 5.07 9.23 -1.96
C ALA A 64 4.44 9.88 -0.71
N ASP A 65 3.55 9.17 0.01
CA ASP A 65 3.11 9.60 1.33
C ASP A 65 4.16 9.30 2.41
N LEU A 66 4.88 8.17 2.31
CA LEU A 66 5.97 7.80 3.21
C LEU A 66 7.26 8.59 2.94
N ASP A 67 7.61 8.90 1.69
CA ASP A 67 8.73 9.81 1.35
C ASP A 67 8.50 11.22 1.91
N ALA A 68 7.23 11.60 2.08
CA ALA A 68 6.82 12.84 2.71
C ALA A 68 6.77 12.78 4.25
N LEU A 69 7.12 11.65 4.89
CA LEU A 69 7.13 11.46 6.34
C LEU A 69 7.87 12.59 7.06
N GLN A 70 7.34 13.03 8.20
CA GLN A 70 7.98 13.97 9.11
C GLN A 70 8.08 13.37 10.51
N ILE A 71 9.26 13.47 11.12
CA ILE A 71 9.52 12.99 12.48
C ILE A 71 8.93 14.00 13.46
N VAL A 72 7.96 13.58 14.28
CA VAL A 72 7.31 14.41 15.29
C VAL A 72 7.44 13.72 16.65
N PRO A 73 8.50 14.02 17.44
CA PRO A 73 8.76 13.32 18.71
C PRO A 73 7.68 13.51 19.79
N THR A 74 6.84 14.54 19.67
CA THR A 74 5.68 14.79 20.55
C THR A 74 4.48 13.87 20.27
N LEU A 75 4.52 13.08 19.19
CA LEU A 75 3.51 12.08 18.86
C LEU A 75 4.11 10.68 18.95
N ASP A 76 3.58 9.86 19.87
CA ASP A 76 4.03 8.48 20.07
C ASP A 76 3.84 7.59 18.82
N PRO A 77 4.84 6.78 18.41
CA PRO A 77 6.26 6.77 18.80
C PRO A 77 7.21 7.71 18.01
N ALA A 78 6.76 8.39 16.95
CA ALA A 78 7.54 9.44 16.25
C ALA A 78 6.70 10.26 15.26
N GLY A 79 5.38 10.29 15.41
CA GLY A 79 4.45 10.66 14.34
C GLY A 79 4.28 9.56 13.27
N VAL A 80 4.62 8.29 13.56
CA VAL A 80 4.28 7.10 12.76
C VAL A 80 3.70 6.04 13.68
N ARG A 81 2.47 5.57 13.43
CA ARG A 81 1.85 4.53 14.25
C ARG A 81 0.98 3.56 13.44
N TRP A 82 1.25 2.28 13.65
CA TRP A 82 0.37 1.16 13.32
C TRP A 82 -0.43 0.75 14.57
N ASP A 83 -1.71 0.44 14.43
CA ASP A 83 -2.55 -0.08 15.52
C ASP A 83 -3.15 -1.48 15.25
N GLY A 84 -2.82 -2.08 14.10
CA GLY A 84 -3.38 -3.35 13.64
C GLY A 84 -4.47 -3.21 12.57
N ARG A 85 -5.07 -2.02 12.43
CA ARG A 85 -6.12 -1.72 11.44
C ARG A 85 -5.79 -0.50 10.57
N VAL A 86 -5.13 0.50 11.16
CA VAL A 86 -4.80 1.80 10.57
C VAL A 86 -3.30 2.05 10.70
N LEU A 87 -2.66 2.44 9.58
CA LEU A 87 -1.33 3.05 9.59
C LEU A 87 -1.51 4.55 9.42
N ARG A 88 -1.21 5.33 10.46
CA ARG A 88 -1.22 6.80 10.40
C ARG A 88 0.18 7.37 10.58
N TRP A 89 0.48 8.43 9.85
CA TRP A 89 1.71 9.19 10.04
C TRP A 89 1.55 10.67 9.71
N VAL A 90 2.47 11.48 10.24
CA VAL A 90 2.60 12.89 9.88
C VAL A 90 3.46 13.00 8.64
N ARG A 91 3.02 13.80 7.67
CA ARG A 91 3.75 14.11 6.45
C ARG A 91 3.81 15.61 6.21
N ARG A 92 4.79 16.06 5.42
CA ARG A 92 4.83 17.43 4.89
C ARG A 92 3.67 17.66 3.92
N SER A 93 2.95 18.77 4.06
CA SER A 93 2.01 19.20 3.04
C SER A 93 2.78 19.64 1.79
N VAL A 94 2.26 19.27 0.62
CA VAL A 94 2.75 19.71 -0.69
C VAL A 94 1.82 20.79 -1.27
N GLN A 95 0.77 21.17 -0.53
CA GLN A 95 -0.15 22.20 -0.97
C GLN A 95 0.56 23.56 -1.00
N ALA A 96 0.67 24.13 -2.21
CA ALA A 96 1.28 25.43 -2.42
C ALA A 96 0.55 26.49 -1.59
N GLY A 97 1.23 27.03 -0.59
CA GLY A 97 0.80 28.27 0.05
C GLY A 97 0.84 29.42 -0.97
N GLN A 98 0.14 30.51 -0.66
CA GLN A 98 0.42 31.78 -1.32
C GLN A 98 1.92 32.11 -1.13
N VAL A 99 2.54 32.69 -2.16
CA VAL A 99 4.00 32.89 -2.24
C VAL A 99 4.54 33.51 -0.95
N GLY A 100 5.38 32.76 -0.23
CA GLY A 100 5.95 33.14 1.07
C GLY A 100 5.41 32.38 2.29
N MET A 101 4.35 31.57 2.15
CA MET A 101 3.90 30.68 3.23
C MET A 101 4.48 29.26 3.11
N GLU A 102 5.11 28.79 4.19
CA GLU A 102 5.56 27.40 4.33
C GLU A 102 4.38 26.40 4.30
N GLY A 103 4.65 25.22 3.73
CA GLY A 103 3.72 24.10 3.72
C GLY A 103 3.55 23.52 5.13
N GLY A 104 2.32 23.48 5.64
CA GLY A 104 2.03 22.91 6.95
C GLY A 104 2.28 21.40 7.02
N LEU A 105 2.03 20.80 8.17
CA LEU A 105 2.00 19.35 8.31
C LEU A 105 0.62 18.81 7.88
N GLN A 106 0.53 17.52 7.60
CA GLN A 106 -0.72 16.79 7.42
C GLN A 106 -0.62 15.44 8.12
N VAL A 107 -1.72 14.93 8.66
CA VAL A 107 -1.81 13.53 9.05
C VAL A 107 -2.43 12.75 7.89
N VAL A 108 -1.73 11.73 7.42
CA VAL A 108 -2.27 10.73 6.49
C VAL A 108 -2.57 9.46 7.25
N ALA A 109 -3.62 8.75 6.86
CA ALA A 109 -3.94 7.43 7.35
C ALA A 109 -4.32 6.49 6.21
N TRP A 110 -3.85 5.26 6.30
CA TRP A 110 -4.23 4.18 5.39
C TRP A 110 -4.91 3.08 6.20
N ARG A 111 -6.04 2.57 5.72
CA ARG A 111 -6.87 1.58 6.43
C ARG A 111 -7.63 0.67 5.48
N LEU A 112 -7.98 -0.54 5.91
CA LEU A 112 -8.78 -1.50 5.14
C LEU A 112 -10.20 -1.53 5.72
N GLU A 113 -11.19 -1.13 4.93
CA GLU A 113 -12.62 -1.08 5.28
C GLU A 113 -13.43 -1.70 4.14
N ASP A 114 -14.39 -2.56 4.45
CA ASP A 114 -15.30 -3.23 3.49
C ASP A 114 -14.62 -3.89 2.27
N GLY A 115 -13.39 -4.39 2.44
CA GLY A 115 -12.59 -4.99 1.37
C GLY A 115 -11.90 -3.99 0.43
N VAL A 116 -11.88 -2.70 0.81
CA VAL A 116 -11.25 -1.61 0.08
C VAL A 116 -10.19 -0.94 0.95
N TRP A 117 -9.02 -0.71 0.37
CA TRP A 117 -7.97 0.10 0.97
C TRP A 117 -8.32 1.58 0.77
N HIS A 118 -8.44 2.30 1.88
CA HIS A 118 -8.75 3.71 1.96
C HIS A 118 -7.51 4.51 2.33
N ARG A 119 -7.35 5.67 1.69
CA ARG A 119 -6.41 6.73 2.05
C ARG A 119 -7.20 7.90 2.61
N TRP A 120 -6.96 8.28 3.85
CA TRP A 120 -7.48 9.49 4.49
C TRP A 120 -6.36 10.51 4.68
N LEU A 121 -6.66 11.80 4.51
CA LEU A 121 -5.70 12.89 4.70
C LEU A 121 -6.40 14.06 5.41
N SER A 122 -5.75 14.61 6.44
CA SER A 122 -6.21 15.81 7.13
C SER A 122 -6.09 17.05 6.25
N ALA A 123 -6.82 18.10 6.63
CA ALA A 123 -6.46 19.47 6.23
C ALA A 123 -5.00 19.77 6.64
N PRO A 124 -4.30 20.69 5.95
CA PRO A 124 -3.00 21.17 6.41
C PRO A 124 -3.11 21.82 7.79
N VAL A 125 -2.27 21.38 8.72
CA VAL A 125 -2.20 21.86 10.11
C VAL A 125 -0.90 22.62 10.35
N ARG A 126 -0.93 23.60 11.26
CA ARG A 126 0.20 24.46 11.62
C ARG A 126 0.43 24.56 13.12
N THR A 127 -0.60 24.39 13.96
CA THR A 127 -0.41 24.37 15.42
C THR A 127 -0.31 22.94 15.98
N PRO A 128 0.39 22.73 17.11
CA PRO A 128 0.42 21.43 17.79
C PRO A 128 -0.96 20.91 18.21
N GLY A 129 -1.91 21.82 18.49
CA GLY A 129 -3.30 21.47 18.82
C GLY A 129 -4.07 20.90 17.63
N GLU A 130 -4.02 21.57 16.49
CA GLU A 130 -4.58 21.06 15.22
C GLU A 130 -3.95 19.71 14.85
N LEU A 131 -2.63 19.58 15.01
CA LEU A 131 -1.92 18.34 14.71
C LEU A 131 -2.36 17.18 15.60
N GLN A 132 -2.52 17.41 16.91
CA GLN A 132 -3.02 16.40 17.85
C GLN A 132 -4.50 16.02 17.55
N GLN A 133 -5.32 16.99 17.16
CA GLN A 133 -6.71 16.73 16.75
C GLN A 133 -6.76 15.90 15.45
N ALA A 134 -6.01 16.29 14.42
CA ALA A 134 -5.89 15.54 13.16
C ALA A 134 -5.33 14.13 13.38
N TRP A 135 -4.37 13.99 14.31
CA TRP A 135 -3.80 12.70 14.70
C TRP A 135 -4.85 11.77 15.32
N GLN A 136 -5.73 12.29 16.18
CA GLN A 136 -6.83 11.53 16.78
C GLN A 136 -7.90 11.16 15.75
N SER A 137 -8.33 12.11 14.90
CA SER A 137 -9.31 11.86 13.84
C SER A 137 -8.90 10.78 12.85
N ALA A 138 -7.59 10.63 12.58
CA ALA A 138 -7.04 9.68 11.62
C ALA A 138 -7.36 8.19 11.89
N VAL A 139 -7.78 7.82 13.11
CA VAL A 139 -8.14 6.43 13.48
C VAL A 139 -9.66 6.18 13.35
N LEU A 140 -10.47 7.24 13.31
CA LEU A 140 -11.93 7.14 13.20
C LEU A 140 -12.32 6.70 11.78
N PRO A 141 -13.29 5.78 11.60
CA PRO A 141 -14.00 5.61 10.33
C PRO A 141 -14.60 6.94 9.91
N ALA A 142 -14.35 7.40 8.68
CA ALA A 142 -14.54 8.81 8.31
C ALA A 142 -16.02 9.26 8.36
N PRO A 143 -16.40 10.16 9.29
CA PRO A 143 -17.76 10.69 9.38
C PRO A 143 -17.86 11.94 8.48
N GLY A 144 -17.88 11.72 7.17
CA GLY A 144 -17.89 12.78 6.17
C GLY A 144 -16.49 13.32 5.80
N LEU A 145 -16.45 14.19 4.81
CA LEU A 145 -15.22 14.77 4.27
C LEU A 145 -14.74 15.96 5.14
N PRO A 146 -13.52 15.92 5.71
CA PRO A 146 -12.96 17.08 6.40
C PRO A 146 -12.67 18.22 5.41
N VAL A 147 -13.06 19.45 5.75
CA VAL A 147 -12.84 20.63 4.89
C VAL A 147 -11.33 20.84 4.67
N GLY A 148 -10.89 20.74 3.41
CA GLY A 148 -9.48 20.84 3.05
C GLY A 148 -8.66 19.54 3.18
N GLY A 149 -9.28 18.44 3.62
CA GLY A 149 -8.73 17.08 3.58
C GLY A 149 -9.53 16.18 2.63
N GLY A 150 -9.47 14.86 2.83
CA GLY A 150 -10.25 13.91 2.05
C GLY A 150 -10.11 12.46 2.50
N ASP A 151 -11.02 11.61 2.02
CA ASP A 151 -10.98 10.15 2.12
C ASP A 151 -11.20 9.58 0.71
N TRP A 152 -10.33 8.65 0.28
CA TRP A 152 -10.35 8.05 -1.04
C TRP A 152 -10.26 6.52 -0.95
N ALA A 153 -11.32 5.86 -1.43
CA ALA A 153 -11.30 4.44 -1.78
C ALA A 153 -10.35 4.23 -2.98
N VAL A 154 -9.18 3.62 -2.78
CA VAL A 154 -8.13 3.54 -3.82
C VAL A 154 -7.96 2.16 -4.44
N GLN A 155 -8.02 1.07 -3.66
CA GLN A 155 -7.70 -0.28 -4.16
C GLN A 155 -8.45 -1.39 -3.40
N PRO A 156 -9.23 -2.27 -4.06
CA PRO A 156 -9.79 -3.45 -3.39
C PRO A 156 -8.71 -4.46 -2.95
N LEU A 157 -8.76 -4.90 -1.69
CA LEU A 157 -7.84 -5.83 -1.04
C LEU A 157 -8.61 -6.86 -0.18
N ARG A 158 -8.06 -8.07 -0.04
CA ARG A 158 -8.48 -9.07 0.95
C ARG A 158 -7.86 -8.81 2.31
N SER A 159 -6.56 -8.52 2.31
CA SER A 159 -5.76 -8.34 3.52
C SER A 159 -4.61 -7.37 3.28
N TRP A 160 -4.14 -6.76 4.35
CA TRP A 160 -2.87 -6.04 4.37
C TRP A 160 -2.19 -6.24 5.73
N ARG A 161 -0.85 -6.24 5.73
CA ARG A 161 -0.03 -6.35 6.93
C ARG A 161 1.27 -5.57 6.77
N LEU A 162 1.83 -5.16 7.90
CA LEU A 162 3.07 -4.40 7.97
C LEU A 162 4.13 -5.13 8.79
N VAL A 163 5.39 -4.94 8.40
CA VAL A 163 6.57 -5.30 9.18
C VAL A 163 7.50 -4.09 9.18
N TYR A 164 8.06 -3.71 10.32
CA TYR A 164 9.01 -2.61 10.42
C TYR A 164 10.44 -3.16 10.45
N PHE A 165 11.39 -2.42 9.90
CA PHE A 165 12.82 -2.64 10.15
C PHE A 165 13.29 -1.67 11.23
N ARG A 166 13.86 -2.22 12.31
CA ARG A 166 14.38 -1.52 13.49
C ARG A 166 15.55 -2.31 14.05
N GLY A 167 16.61 -1.65 14.49
CA GLY A 167 17.72 -2.32 15.20
C GLY A 167 18.36 -3.48 14.42
N ASN A 168 18.47 -3.36 13.09
CA ASN A 168 18.92 -4.41 12.16
C ASN A 168 18.05 -5.68 12.09
N ALA A 169 16.79 -5.62 12.51
CA ALA A 169 15.84 -6.73 12.46
C ALA A 169 14.48 -6.32 11.85
N TRP A 170 13.78 -7.28 11.24
CA TRP A 170 12.38 -7.14 10.81
C TRP A 170 11.44 -7.57 11.94
N THR A 171 10.64 -6.65 12.47
CA THR A 171 9.72 -6.88 13.60
C THR A 171 8.27 -6.54 13.24
N ASN A 172 7.32 -7.25 13.85
CA ASN A 172 5.90 -6.86 13.80
C ASN A 172 5.73 -5.60 14.65
N PRO A 173 5.14 -4.49 14.15
CA PRO A 173 5.04 -3.24 14.90
C PRO A 173 4.19 -3.30 16.18
N LEU A 174 3.41 -4.37 16.36
CA LEU A 174 2.63 -4.63 17.58
C LEU A 174 3.32 -5.60 18.55
N SER A 175 4.47 -6.18 18.19
CA SER A 175 5.19 -7.08 19.09
C SER A 175 5.85 -6.29 20.21
N SER A 176 5.55 -6.68 21.45
CA SER A 176 6.11 -6.10 22.68
C SER A 176 7.63 -6.26 22.84
N ALA A 177 8.39 -6.62 21.80
CA ALA A 177 9.85 -6.70 21.82
C ALA A 177 10.48 -5.32 22.10
N ASP A 178 9.94 -4.26 21.47
CA ASP A 178 10.33 -2.87 21.74
C ASP A 178 9.99 -2.46 23.20
N SER A 179 9.02 -3.12 23.83
CA SER A 179 8.71 -2.97 25.27
C SER A 179 9.51 -3.91 26.18
N ALA A 180 9.98 -5.05 25.67
CA ALA A 180 10.68 -6.08 26.45
C ALA A 180 12.15 -5.72 26.68
N ALA A 181 12.76 -4.96 25.77
CA ALA A 181 14.06 -4.32 25.97
C ALA A 181 14.09 -3.38 27.20
N ILE A 182 12.93 -2.93 27.68
CA ILE A 182 12.77 -2.07 28.87
C ILE A 182 12.83 -2.89 30.18
N VAL A 183 12.67 -4.22 30.14
CA VAL A 183 12.57 -5.09 31.34
C VAL A 183 13.55 -6.28 31.38
N SER A 184 14.41 -6.46 30.37
CA SER A 184 15.29 -7.64 30.23
C SER A 184 16.79 -7.32 30.22
N SER A 185 17.24 -6.38 31.07
CA SER A 185 18.65 -6.03 31.26
C SER A 185 19.07 -6.00 32.74
N SER A 186 18.85 -7.11 33.46
CA SER A 186 19.46 -7.34 34.78
C SER A 186 20.85 -7.99 34.61
N PRO A 187 21.98 -7.31 34.92
CA PRO A 187 23.31 -7.84 34.67
C PRO A 187 23.97 -8.40 35.95
N GLY A 188 24.47 -9.64 35.93
CA GLY A 188 25.53 -10.07 36.86
C GLY A 188 25.43 -11.47 37.48
N ALA A 189 26.11 -12.42 36.85
CA ALA A 189 26.85 -13.51 37.52
C ALA A 189 28.31 -13.42 37.00
N LYS A 190 29.40 -13.86 37.64
CA LYS A 190 29.71 -14.70 38.83
C LYS A 190 31.21 -14.39 39.18
N VAL A 191 31.93 -14.79 40.25
CA VAL A 191 31.84 -15.72 41.41
C VAL A 191 32.71 -15.12 42.55
N SER A 192 32.40 -15.35 43.85
CA SER A 192 33.38 -15.63 44.96
C SER A 192 32.74 -15.52 46.37
N SER A 193 33.36 -16.12 47.40
CA SER A 193 32.88 -16.15 48.80
C SER A 193 34.06 -16.45 49.77
N PRO A 194 33.98 -16.22 51.11
CA PRO A 194 32.86 -15.66 51.89
C PRO A 194 33.21 -14.43 52.79
N SER A 195 32.17 -13.94 53.48
CA SER A 195 32.01 -12.85 54.47
C SER A 195 32.89 -12.95 55.76
N PRO A 196 32.79 -12.03 56.76
CA PRO A 196 31.98 -10.79 56.92
C PRO A 196 32.86 -9.54 57.25
N THR A 197 32.41 -8.31 57.59
CA THR A 197 31.12 -7.69 57.97
C THR A 197 31.14 -6.20 57.58
N GLY A 198 29.99 -5.53 57.38
CA GLY A 198 29.87 -4.06 57.45
C GLY A 198 29.12 -3.41 56.28
N GLN A 199 28.22 -2.47 56.57
CA GLN A 199 27.39 -1.76 55.59
C GLN A 199 27.71 -0.26 55.58
N THR A 200 28.10 0.28 54.41
CA THR A 200 27.81 1.67 54.00
C THR A 200 27.85 1.74 52.47
N SER A 201 26.69 1.88 51.82
CA SER A 201 26.63 1.93 50.35
C SER A 201 26.94 3.32 49.83
N SER A 202 27.91 3.44 48.92
CA SER A 202 28.17 4.66 48.14
C SER A 202 28.55 4.26 46.72
N SER A 203 27.58 4.32 45.81
CA SER A 203 27.71 3.83 44.43
C SER A 203 28.21 4.93 43.48
N ASN A 204 29.24 4.60 42.71
CA ASN A 204 29.84 5.45 41.67
C ASN A 204 28.80 6.05 40.70
N VAL A 205 29.00 7.31 40.31
CA VAL A 205 28.23 7.97 39.25
C VAL A 205 28.80 7.57 37.89
N ALA A 206 28.52 6.33 37.45
CA ALA A 206 28.79 5.90 36.08
C ALA A 206 27.78 6.56 35.13
N ALA A 207 28.25 7.11 34.00
CA ALA A 207 27.41 7.81 33.05
C ALA A 207 26.36 6.87 32.43
N ALA A 208 25.10 7.28 32.44
CA ALA A 208 24.03 6.52 31.82
C ALA A 208 24.17 6.52 30.28
N PRO A 209 23.87 5.39 29.58
CA PRO A 209 23.67 5.42 28.14
C PRO A 209 22.49 6.33 27.80
N ALA A 210 22.54 6.99 26.64
CA ALA A 210 21.52 7.95 26.23
C ALA A 210 20.11 7.29 26.17
N GLY A 211 19.08 8.07 26.54
CA GLY A 211 17.71 7.58 26.61
C GLY A 211 17.18 7.06 25.28
N GLN A 212 16.24 6.11 25.35
CA GLN A 212 15.56 5.56 24.17
C GLN A 212 14.89 6.69 23.38
N VAL A 213 15.44 6.99 22.20
CA VAL A 213 14.90 8.03 21.32
C VAL A 213 13.62 7.49 20.68
N ASN A 214 12.55 8.28 20.74
CA ASN A 214 11.28 7.93 20.11
C ASN A 214 11.42 8.09 18.58
N THR A 215 11.84 7.02 17.89
CA THR A 215 12.21 7.04 16.47
C THR A 215 11.18 6.35 15.55
N PRO A 216 11.01 6.83 14.31
CA PRO A 216 10.27 6.10 13.29
C PRO A 216 11.01 4.79 12.93
N PRO A 217 10.32 3.81 12.32
CA PRO A 217 11.01 2.67 11.71
C PRO A 217 11.96 3.13 10.59
N ASP A 218 13.03 2.37 10.36
CA ASP A 218 14.02 2.64 9.32
C ASP A 218 13.55 2.18 7.94
N ALA A 219 12.77 1.10 7.89
CA ALA A 219 12.05 0.65 6.70
C ALA A 219 10.66 0.13 7.08
N ILE A 220 9.72 0.16 6.13
CA ILE A 220 8.38 -0.40 6.26
C ILE A 220 8.14 -1.36 5.10
N ARG A 221 7.92 -2.63 5.43
CA ARG A 221 7.46 -3.66 4.49
C ARG A 221 5.95 -3.72 4.53
N LEU A 222 5.33 -3.38 3.43
CA LEU A 222 3.92 -3.62 3.13
C LEU A 222 3.77 -4.99 2.47
N VAL A 223 2.83 -5.80 2.95
CA VAL A 223 2.35 -6.98 2.21
C VAL A 223 0.84 -6.88 2.06
N ILE A 224 0.36 -7.00 0.83
CA ILE A 224 -1.06 -6.90 0.46
C ILE A 224 -1.50 -8.13 -0.34
N GLU A 225 -2.72 -8.59 -0.08
CA GLU A 225 -3.38 -9.63 -0.86
C GLU A 225 -4.60 -9.02 -1.55
N PHE A 226 -4.70 -9.20 -2.87
CA PHE A 226 -5.77 -8.57 -3.65
C PHE A 226 -7.05 -9.43 -3.70
N GLY A 227 -8.18 -8.79 -4.05
CA GLY A 227 -9.44 -9.47 -4.33
C GLY A 227 -9.35 -10.49 -5.49
N PRO A 228 -10.30 -11.43 -5.62
CA PRO A 228 -10.29 -12.44 -6.70
C PRO A 228 -10.42 -11.86 -8.11
N SER A 229 -10.85 -10.60 -8.23
CA SER A 229 -10.96 -9.83 -9.47
C SER A 229 -9.67 -9.08 -9.87
N ALA A 230 -8.58 -9.25 -9.12
CA ALA A 230 -7.33 -8.52 -9.34
C ALA A 230 -6.47 -9.08 -10.47
N PRO A 231 -5.59 -8.27 -11.09
CA PRO A 231 -4.75 -8.70 -12.21
C PRO A 231 -3.55 -9.58 -11.80
N PHE A 232 -3.33 -9.77 -10.49
CA PHE A 232 -2.23 -10.51 -9.88
C PHE A 232 -2.74 -11.65 -9.00
N ALA A 233 -1.97 -12.73 -8.89
CA ALA A 233 -2.26 -13.85 -7.98
C ALA A 233 -1.24 -13.87 -6.82
N GLY A 234 -1.73 -14.17 -5.61
CA GLY A 234 -0.90 -14.23 -4.40
C GLY A 234 -0.63 -12.86 -3.74
N PRO A 235 0.16 -12.84 -2.66
CA PRO A 235 0.54 -11.62 -1.95
C PRO A 235 1.61 -10.82 -2.70
N LEU A 236 1.43 -9.51 -2.81
CA LEU A 236 2.47 -8.58 -3.25
C LEU A 236 3.18 -7.99 -2.02
N THR A 237 4.52 -7.99 -2.04
CA THR A 237 5.36 -7.36 -1.02
C THR A 237 6.03 -6.12 -1.61
N VAL A 238 6.00 -5.01 -0.89
CA VAL A 238 6.64 -3.74 -1.24
C VAL A 238 7.39 -3.21 -0.03
N ASP A 239 8.68 -2.95 -0.18
CA ASP A 239 9.51 -2.35 0.86
C ASP A 239 9.72 -0.86 0.56
N TRP A 240 9.51 -0.02 1.58
CA TRP A 240 9.93 1.38 1.60
C TRP A 240 11.04 1.56 2.63
N LEU A 241 12.04 2.39 2.30
CA LEU A 241 13.20 2.70 3.13
C LEU A 241 13.20 4.20 3.43
N ARG A 242 13.42 4.59 4.69
CA ARG A 242 13.36 6.00 5.09
C ARG A 242 14.50 6.79 4.41
N PRO A 243 14.23 7.87 3.64
CA PRO A 243 15.25 8.54 2.83
C PRO A 243 16.45 9.14 3.58
N ASP A 244 16.32 9.39 4.89
CA ASP A 244 17.41 9.88 5.76
C ASP A 244 18.18 8.75 6.45
N TRP A 245 17.83 7.48 6.22
CA TRP A 245 18.49 6.33 6.82
C TRP A 245 19.91 6.20 6.31
N SER A 246 20.86 6.42 7.21
CA SER A 246 22.27 6.09 7.00
C SER A 246 22.65 4.91 7.88
N VAL A 247 23.28 3.91 7.28
CA VAL A 247 23.98 2.87 8.04
C VAL A 247 25.15 3.54 8.74
N ALA A 248 25.09 3.64 10.07
CA ALA A 248 26.25 3.99 10.87
C ALA A 248 27.37 2.99 10.55
N ARG A 249 28.47 3.48 9.96
CA ARG A 249 29.62 2.63 9.62
C ARG A 249 30.30 2.15 10.91
N PRO A 250 30.70 0.87 11.00
CA PRO A 250 31.56 0.38 12.08
C PRO A 250 32.98 0.97 11.99
#